data_AF-A0A2J6R360-F1
#
_entry.id   AF-A0A2J6R360-F1
#
_cell.length_a   1.000
_cell.length_b   1.000
_cell.length_c   1.000
_cell.angle_alpha   90.00
_cell.angle_beta   90.00
_cell.angle_gamma   90.00
#
_symmetry.space_group_name_H-M   'P 1'
#
loop_
_entity.id
_entity.type
_entity.pdbx_description
1 polymer ?
#
loop_
_entity_poly.entity_id
_entity_poly.type
_entity_poly.pdbx_seq_one_letter_code
_entity_poly.pdbx_strand_id
1 'polypeptide(L)'
;MDTDGFYEYEKIGAEDTIRLILLQPSVDLEASIQCSLIRVTLEQCDKDVVEHYVALSYVWGDATLRRQISVDGATLDITASLDCALRHLRDQSRLLRVWADGICINQNDFEDRNHQVRMMSSIYLLARHTIIFLGPASPQSE
;
A
#
# COMPACT_ATOMS: atom_id res chain seq x y z
N MET A 1 -3.13 -23.70 -9.93
CA MET A 1 -1.71 -23.61 -9.55
C MET A 1 -1.73 -22.94 -8.21
N ASP A 2 -1.53 -23.74 -7.17
CA ASP A 2 -1.65 -23.35 -5.77
C ASP A 2 -0.52 -22.40 -5.41
N THR A 3 -0.85 -21.14 -5.11
CA THR A 3 0.06 -20.24 -4.40
C THR A 3 -0.40 -20.13 -2.95
N ASP A 4 -0.29 -21.25 -2.23
CA ASP A 4 -0.59 -21.39 -0.80
C ASP A 4 0.62 -20.95 0.05
N GLY A 5 1.27 -19.85 -0.35
CA GLY A 5 2.49 -19.33 0.26
C GLY A 5 2.30 -17.94 0.86
N PHE A 6 3.10 -17.61 1.88
CA PHE A 6 3.22 -16.24 2.36
C PHE A 6 4.04 -15.40 1.39
N TYR A 7 3.67 -14.14 1.21
CA TYR A 7 4.38 -13.20 0.37
C TYR A 7 5.79 -12.93 0.93
N GLU A 8 6.80 -13.05 0.07
CA GLU A 8 8.19 -12.76 0.41
C GLU A 8 8.63 -11.47 -0.30
N TYR A 9 9.17 -10.54 0.49
CA TYR A 9 9.66 -9.27 -0.05
C TYR A 9 10.96 -9.46 -0.82
N GLU A 10 10.98 -8.99 -2.06
CA GLU A 10 12.23 -8.82 -2.79
C GLU A 10 13.03 -7.62 -2.25
N LYS A 11 14.36 -7.77 -2.16
CA LYS A 11 15.26 -6.72 -1.70
C LYS A 11 15.18 -5.48 -2.58
N ILE A 12 15.28 -4.31 -1.95
CA ILE A 12 15.40 -3.03 -2.65
C ILE A 12 16.83 -2.93 -3.19
N GLY A 13 16.94 -2.72 -4.50
CA GLY A 13 18.24 -2.70 -5.20
C GLY A 13 18.93 -1.33 -5.15
N ALA A 14 18.26 -0.28 -5.63
CA ALA A 14 18.83 1.08 -5.72
C ALA A 14 18.38 1.96 -4.54
N GLU A 15 19.18 3.00 -4.23
CA GLU A 15 18.97 3.86 -3.06
C GLU A 15 17.69 4.73 -3.10
N ASP A 16 17.08 4.91 -4.27
CA ASP A 16 15.85 5.69 -4.44
C ASP A 16 14.65 4.81 -4.82
N THR A 17 14.78 3.49 -4.68
CA THR A 17 13.72 2.54 -5.02
C THR A 17 12.70 2.45 -3.89
N ILE A 18 11.43 2.56 -4.27
CA ILE A 18 10.27 2.37 -3.42
C ILE A 18 9.39 1.25 -3.99
N ARG A 19 8.49 0.73 -3.17
CA ARG A 19 7.44 -0.19 -3.62
C ARG A 19 6.11 0.54 -3.77
N LEU A 20 5.34 0.21 -4.79
CA LEU A 20 3.97 0.70 -4.98
C LEU A 20 3.02 -0.49 -5.10
N ILE A 21 1.89 -0.37 -4.41
CA ILE A 21 0.77 -1.29 -4.47
C ILE A 21 0.01 -0.99 -5.75
N LEU A 22 -0.14 -1.99 -6.61
CA LEU A 22 -1.11 -1.98 -7.71
C LEU A 22 -2.42 -2.58 -7.21
N LEU A 23 -3.25 -1.73 -6.62
CA LEU A 23 -4.50 -2.10 -5.98
C LEU A 23 -5.56 -2.39 -7.05
N GLN A 24 -6.06 -3.62 -7.10
CA GLN A 24 -7.08 -4.02 -8.06
C GLN A 24 -8.44 -3.40 -7.71
N PRO A 25 -9.24 -3.02 -8.71
CA PRO A 25 -10.57 -2.47 -8.49
C PRO A 25 -11.55 -3.51 -7.94
N SER A 26 -12.59 -3.03 -7.26
CA SER A 26 -13.74 -3.85 -6.86
C SER A 26 -14.97 -2.98 -6.65
N VAL A 27 -16.12 -3.45 -7.12
CA VAL A 27 -17.43 -2.85 -6.79
C VAL A 27 -17.93 -3.25 -5.40
N ASP A 28 -17.43 -4.37 -4.88
CA ASP A 28 -17.79 -4.91 -3.56
C ASP A 28 -16.72 -4.52 -2.54
N LEU A 29 -17.15 -3.80 -1.49
CA LEU A 29 -16.31 -3.36 -0.39
C LEU A 29 -15.78 -4.54 0.44
N GLU A 30 -16.55 -5.63 0.51
CA GLU A 30 -16.23 -6.82 1.30
C GLU A 30 -15.36 -7.83 0.53
N ALA A 31 -15.26 -7.70 -0.80
CA ALA A 31 -14.38 -8.52 -1.62
C ALA A 31 -12.93 -8.45 -1.13
N SER A 32 -12.25 -9.59 -1.12
CA SER A 32 -10.83 -9.70 -0.76
C SER A 32 -9.98 -8.70 -1.54
N ILE A 33 -9.00 -8.09 -0.87
CA ILE A 33 -8.04 -7.22 -1.53
C ILE A 33 -7.08 -8.08 -2.35
N GLN A 34 -6.99 -7.75 -3.63
CA GLN A 34 -6.04 -8.32 -4.58
C GLN A 34 -5.13 -7.19 -5.05
N CYS A 35 -3.82 -7.39 -5.02
CA CYS A 35 -2.86 -6.43 -5.54
C CYS A 35 -1.58 -7.09 -6.03
N SER A 36 -0.74 -6.27 -6.65
CA SER A 36 0.66 -6.60 -6.96
C SER A 36 1.56 -5.56 -6.31
N LEU A 37 2.82 -5.92 -6.04
CA LEU A 37 3.80 -4.98 -5.51
C LEU A 37 4.91 -4.74 -6.55
N ILE A 38 4.96 -3.53 -7.09
CA ILE A 38 5.99 -3.16 -8.08
C ILE A 38 7.09 -2.32 -7.42
N ARG A 39 8.31 -2.42 -7.95
CA ARG A 39 9.44 -1.58 -7.57
C ARG A 39 9.63 -0.47 -8.62
N VAL A 40 9.73 0.76 -8.15
CA VAL A 40 9.98 1.94 -8.98
C VAL A 40 10.96 2.85 -8.25
N THR A 41 11.64 3.72 -8.97
CA THR A 41 12.47 4.76 -8.34
C THR A 41 11.68 6.05 -8.15
N LEU A 42 12.09 6.88 -7.19
CA LEU A 42 11.51 8.22 -7.03
C LEU A 42 11.68 9.08 -8.30
N GLU A 43 12.80 8.94 -9.01
CA GLU A 43 13.01 9.60 -10.29
C GLU A 43 12.01 9.15 -11.38
N GLN A 44 11.68 7.85 -11.43
CA GLN A 44 10.66 7.34 -12.33
C GLN A 44 9.28 7.92 -11.99
N CYS A 45 8.94 7.97 -10.71
CA CYS A 45 7.69 8.55 -10.24
C CYS A 45 7.55 10.04 -10.58
N ASP A 46 8.62 10.83 -10.44
CA ASP A 46 8.63 12.26 -10.74
C ASP A 46 8.42 12.53 -12.24
N LYS A 47 8.93 11.64 -13.11
CA LYS A 47 8.80 11.75 -14.57
C LYS A 47 7.49 11.17 -15.12
N ASP A 48 6.79 10.33 -14.37
CA ASP A 48 5.57 9.65 -14.82
C ASP A 48 4.33 10.54 -14.69
N VAL A 49 4.05 11.32 -15.74
CA VAL A 49 2.90 12.23 -15.80
C VAL A 49 1.56 11.51 -16.04
N VAL A 50 1.55 10.20 -16.30
CA VAL A 50 0.34 9.46 -16.66
C VAL A 50 -0.13 8.60 -15.49
N GLU A 51 0.76 7.79 -14.94
CA GLU A 51 0.44 6.76 -13.95
C GLU A 51 1.02 7.10 -12.57
N HIS A 52 0.65 8.29 -12.07
CA HIS A 52 1.04 8.73 -10.74
C HIS A 52 0.49 7.82 -9.64
N TYR A 53 1.19 7.81 -8.50
CA TYR A 53 0.72 7.14 -7.29
C TYR A 53 0.12 8.12 -6.28
N VAL A 54 -0.65 7.55 -5.35
CA VAL A 54 -1.21 8.21 -4.19
C VAL A 54 -0.49 7.72 -2.94
N ALA A 55 -0.09 8.63 -2.05
CA ALA A 55 0.38 8.26 -0.72
C ALA A 55 -0.82 8.14 0.23
N LEU A 56 -0.92 7.03 0.94
CA LEU A 56 -1.95 6.78 1.93
C LEU A 56 -1.40 7.05 3.34
N SER A 57 -2.00 8.02 4.01
CA SER A 57 -1.82 8.27 5.44
C SER A 57 -3.03 7.71 6.19
N TYR A 58 -2.80 6.85 7.17
CA TYR A 58 -3.87 6.19 7.91
C TYR A 58 -3.43 5.93 9.35
N VAL A 59 -4.38 5.67 10.23
CA VAL A 59 -4.08 5.23 11.59
C VAL A 59 -3.55 3.79 11.57
N TRP A 60 -2.40 3.55 12.18
CA TRP A 60 -1.79 2.20 12.18
C TRP A 60 -2.67 1.13 12.83
N GLY A 61 -3.50 1.54 13.80
CA GLY A 61 -4.44 0.67 14.50
C GLY A 61 -3.76 -0.30 15.46
N ASP A 62 -4.51 -1.32 15.89
CA ASP A 62 -4.01 -2.40 16.72
C ASP A 62 -3.19 -3.39 15.86
N ALA A 63 -1.91 -3.52 16.16
CA ALA A 63 -0.98 -4.40 15.44
C ALA A 63 -1.28 -5.90 15.64
N THR A 64 -2.14 -6.27 16.58
CA THR A 64 -2.58 -7.66 16.79
C THR A 64 -3.77 -8.04 15.90
N LEU A 65 -4.53 -7.05 15.42
CA LEU A 65 -5.67 -7.26 14.54
C LEU A 65 -5.19 -7.31 13.09
N ARG A 66 -5.07 -8.53 12.56
CA ARG A 66 -4.58 -8.80 11.21
C ARG A 66 -5.68 -9.20 10.24
N ARG A 67 -5.49 -8.82 8.97
CA ARG A 67 -6.30 -9.23 7.83
C ARG A 67 -5.38 -9.72 6.73
N GLN A 68 -5.83 -10.72 5.98
CA GLN A 68 -5.09 -11.30 4.87
C GLN A 68 -5.51 -10.65 3.56
N ILE A 69 -4.53 -10.29 2.76
CA ILE A 69 -4.69 -9.84 1.38
C ILE A 69 -3.89 -10.75 0.45
N SER A 70 -4.24 -10.75 -0.84
CA SER A 70 -3.43 -11.43 -1.85
C SER A 70 -2.52 -10.45 -2.58
N VAL A 71 -1.22 -10.74 -2.57
CA VAL A 71 -0.18 -10.00 -3.28
C VAL A 71 0.48 -10.97 -4.26
N ASP A 72 0.27 -10.75 -5.56
CA ASP A 72 0.83 -11.61 -6.63
C ASP A 72 0.48 -13.11 -6.45
N GLY A 73 -0.72 -13.38 -5.92
CA GLY A 73 -1.21 -14.73 -5.63
C GLY A 73 -0.77 -15.30 -4.28
N ALA A 74 0.17 -14.67 -3.58
CA ALA A 74 0.62 -15.06 -2.24
C ALA A 74 -0.12 -14.28 -1.13
N THR A 75 -0.08 -14.78 0.10
CA THR A 75 -0.79 -14.18 1.24
C THR A 75 0.10 -13.20 2.01
N LEU A 76 -0.41 -12.00 2.30
CA LEU A 76 0.24 -11.02 3.17
C LEU A 76 -0.70 -10.59 4.31
N ASP A 77 -0.18 -10.60 5.53
CA ASP A 77 -0.91 -10.11 6.72
C ASP A 77 -0.68 -8.61 6.93
N ILE A 78 -1.76 -7.84 6.92
CA ILE A 78 -1.77 -6.40 7.16
C ILE A 78 -2.63 -6.05 8.38
N THR A 79 -2.50 -4.85 8.92
CA THR A 79 -3.38 -4.40 10.01
C THR A 79 -4.81 -4.22 9.51
N ALA A 80 -5.79 -4.45 10.39
CA ALA A 80 -7.19 -4.25 10.06
C ALA A 80 -7.51 -2.79 9.64
N SER A 81 -6.76 -1.81 10.14
CA SER A 81 -6.92 -0.42 9.72
C SER A 81 -6.44 -0.18 8.29
N LEU A 82 -5.32 -0.79 7.88
CA LEU A 82 -4.83 -0.69 6.51
C LEU A 82 -5.76 -1.43 5.54
N ASP A 83 -6.25 -2.62 5.91
CA ASP A 83 -7.26 -3.34 5.12
C ASP A 83 -8.50 -2.45 4.90
N CYS A 84 -9.03 -1.85 5.96
CA CYS A 84 -10.17 -0.95 5.88
C CYS A 84 -9.89 0.27 4.97
N ALA A 85 -8.73 0.90 5.13
CA ALA A 85 -8.33 2.05 4.33
C ALA A 85 -8.23 1.71 2.84
N LEU A 86 -7.58 0.59 2.49
CA LEU A 86 -7.44 0.12 1.12
C LEU A 86 -8.79 -0.22 0.50
N ARG A 87 -9.71 -0.86 1.25
CA ARG A 87 -11.07 -1.15 0.76
C ARG A 87 -11.81 0.11 0.34
N HIS A 88 -11.73 1.17 1.14
CA HIS A 88 -12.37 2.46 0.84
C HIS A 88 -11.62 3.26 -0.23
N LEU A 89 -10.32 2.97 -0.42
CA LEU A 89 -9.52 3.59 -1.46
C LEU A 89 -9.75 2.96 -2.84
N ARG A 90 -10.14 1.67 -2.91
CA ARG A 90 -10.39 0.96 -4.17
C ARG A 90 -11.37 1.72 -5.05
N ASP A 91 -10.98 1.89 -6.32
CA ASP A 91 -11.91 2.29 -7.36
C ASP A 91 -12.76 1.07 -7.79
N GLN A 92 -13.93 1.34 -8.36
CA GLN A 92 -14.84 0.30 -8.84
C GLN A 92 -14.37 -0.37 -10.13
N SER A 93 -13.52 0.30 -10.91
CA SER A 93 -13.18 -0.10 -12.28
C SER A 93 -11.70 0.10 -12.64
N ARG A 94 -10.98 0.94 -11.91
CA ARG A 94 -9.59 1.31 -12.22
C ARG A 94 -8.61 0.76 -11.21
N LEU A 95 -7.49 0.28 -11.74
CA LEU A 95 -6.33 0.00 -10.92
C LEU A 95 -5.77 1.30 -10.33
N LEU A 96 -5.38 1.26 -9.04
CA LEU A 96 -4.77 2.39 -8.36
C LEU A 96 -3.34 2.07 -7.92
N ARG A 97 -2.44 3.03 -8.12
CA ARG A 97 -1.08 3.00 -7.58
C ARG A 97 -1.08 3.66 -6.21
N VAL A 98 -0.75 2.90 -5.17
CA VAL A 98 -0.81 3.37 -3.79
C VAL A 98 0.52 3.10 -3.11
N TRP A 99 1.01 4.09 -2.36
CA TRP A 99 2.05 3.87 -1.38
C TRP A 99 1.44 3.88 0.02
N ALA A 100 1.64 2.80 0.78
CA ALA A 100 1.26 2.71 2.19
C ALA A 100 2.38 2.00 2.95
N ASP A 101 2.88 2.60 4.01
CA ASP A 101 4.06 2.11 4.74
C ASP A 101 3.89 0.71 5.32
N GLY A 102 2.66 0.30 5.67
CA GLY A 102 2.37 -1.05 6.15
C GLY A 102 2.55 -2.18 5.13
N ILE A 103 2.65 -1.89 3.83
CA ILE A 103 2.89 -2.88 2.75
C ILE A 103 4.13 -2.54 1.93
N CYS A 104 4.36 -1.26 1.61
CA CYS A 104 5.48 -0.88 0.75
C CYS A 104 6.85 -1.04 1.43
N ILE A 105 6.85 -1.03 2.77
CA ILE A 105 8.04 -1.22 3.59
C ILE A 105 8.00 -2.63 4.18
N ASN A 106 9.08 -3.38 4.00
CA ASN A 106 9.23 -4.67 4.69
C ASN A 106 9.50 -4.40 6.18
N GLN A 107 8.45 -4.45 6.99
CA GLN A 107 8.52 -4.14 8.42
C GLN A 107 9.40 -5.10 9.24
N ASN A 108 9.72 -6.28 8.68
CA ASN A 108 10.58 -7.29 9.31
C ASN A 108 12.07 -7.13 8.95
N ASP A 109 12.40 -6.23 8.02
CA ASP A 109 13.77 -5.92 7.62
C ASP A 109 14.15 -4.52 8.11
N PHE A 110 15.09 -4.47 9.05
CA PHE A 110 15.52 -3.22 9.67
C PHE A 110 16.23 -2.28 8.69
N GLU A 111 16.98 -2.82 7.73
CA GLU A 111 17.68 -2.02 6.72
C GLU A 111 16.68 -1.42 5.74
N ASP A 112 15.75 -2.25 5.22
CA ASP A 112 14.65 -1.81 4.35
C ASP A 112 13.82 -0.72 5.02
N ARG A 113 13.40 -0.96 6.27
CA ARG A 113 12.59 -0.02 7.04
C ARG A 113 13.29 1.31 7.22
N ASN A 114 14.54 1.32 7.70
CA ASN A 114 15.27 2.57 7.89
C ASN A 114 15.51 3.32 6.59
N HIS A 115 15.77 2.59 5.51
CA HIS A 115 15.98 3.17 4.20
C HIS A 115 14.71 3.85 3.68
N GLN A 116 13.57 3.15 3.70
CA GLN A 116 12.28 3.71 3.27
C GLN A 116 11.82 4.87 4.16
N VAL A 117 12.03 4.79 5.48
CA VAL A 117 11.68 5.86 6.43
C VAL A 117 12.44 7.16 6.11
N ARG A 118 13.72 7.07 5.72
CA ARG A 118 14.50 8.26 5.29
C ARG A 118 13.94 8.91 4.03
N MET A 119 13.28 8.15 3.17
CA MET A 119 12.67 8.63 1.93
C MET A 119 11.22 9.11 2.10
N MET A 120 10.59 8.92 3.26
CA MET A 120 9.17 9.24 3.46
C MET A 120 8.82 10.67 3.05
N SER A 121 9.65 11.66 3.41
CA SER A 121 9.41 13.05 3.00
C SER A 121 9.32 13.20 1.48
N SER A 122 10.25 12.60 0.74
CA SER A 122 10.27 12.62 -0.72
C SER A 122 9.10 11.83 -1.33
N ILE A 123 8.73 10.70 -0.73
CA ILE A 123 7.58 9.90 -1.16
C ILE A 123 6.29 10.71 -1.06
N TYR A 124 6.02 11.31 0.10
CA TYR A 124 4.82 12.15 0.26
C TYR A 124 4.86 13.41 -0.62
N LEU A 125 6.04 14.00 -0.83
CA LEU A 125 6.22 15.17 -1.70
C LEU A 125 5.93 14.87 -3.17
N LEU A 126 6.37 13.71 -3.67
CA LEU A 126 6.23 13.31 -5.07
C LEU A 126 4.91 12.59 -5.38
N ALA A 127 4.17 12.16 -4.36
CA ALA A 127 2.83 11.62 -4.57
C ALA A 127 1.92 12.69 -5.18
N ARG A 128 1.15 12.31 -6.21
CA ARG A 128 0.21 13.25 -6.84
C ARG A 128 -0.87 13.71 -5.88
N HIS A 129 -1.31 12.80 -5.01
CA HIS A 129 -2.22 13.08 -3.93
C HIS A 129 -1.76 12.35 -2.68
N THR A 130 -2.00 12.97 -1.52
CA THR A 130 -1.97 12.28 -0.23
C THR A 130 -3.40 12.13 0.26
N ILE A 131 -3.83 10.90 0.52
CA ILE A 131 -5.14 10.60 1.08
C ILE A 131 -4.99 10.29 2.55
N ILE A 132 -5.74 11.01 3.39
CA ILE A 132 -5.76 10.82 4.83
C ILE A 132 -7.02 10.02 5.18
N PHE A 133 -6.84 8.79 5.65
CA PHE A 133 -7.92 7.92 6.08
C PHE A 133 -8.03 7.94 7.62
N LEU A 134 -9.13 8.52 8.11
CA LEU A 134 -9.40 8.69 9.54
C LEU A 134 -10.21 7.54 10.15
N GLY A 135 -10.58 6.55 9.34
CA GLY A 135 -11.49 5.47 9.73
C GLY A 135 -12.77 5.48 8.92
N PRO A 136 -13.60 4.42 9.03
CA PRO A 136 -14.90 4.38 8.40
C PRO A 136 -15.79 5.49 8.97
N ALA A 137 -16.68 6.03 8.15
CA ALA A 137 -17.66 6.99 8.62
C ALA A 137 -18.50 6.34 9.72
N SER A 138 -18.41 6.85 10.96
CA SER A 138 -19.34 6.49 12.01
C SER A 138 -20.69 7.14 11.68
N PRO A 139 -21.82 6.43 11.82
CA PRO A 139 -23.15 7.05 11.79
C PRO A 139 -23.36 7.86 13.08
N GLN A 140 -22.61 8.96 13.24
CA GLN A 140 -22.87 10.03 14.19
C GLN A 140 -21.89 11.18 13.98
N SER A 141 -22.42 12.29 13.48
CA SER A 141 -22.04 13.68 13.73
C SER A 141 -23.00 14.54 12.88
N GLU A 142 -24.27 14.63 13.30
CA GLU A 142 -25.06 15.85 13.11
C GLU A 142 -24.78 16.80 14.28
#